data_AF-A0A1L8I5E7-F1
#
_entry.id   AF-A0A1L8I5E7-F1
#
_cell.length_a   1.000
_cell.length_b   1.000
_cell.length_c   1.000
_cell.angle_alpha   90.00
_cell.angle_beta   90.00
_cell.angle_gamma   90.00
#
_symmetry.space_group_name_H-M   'P 1'
#
loop_
_entity.id
_entity.type
_entity.pdbx_description
1 polymer ?
#
loop_
_entity_poly.entity_id
_entity_poly.type
_entity_poly.pdbx_seq_one_letter_code
_entity_poly.pdbx_strand_id
1 'polypeptide(L)'
;MAYKGQPVPTTVYNVGGGKISDGKSVKVTVPEKTKIEAGRFYLLDGFLGCAMQSVETGEGETSEVVLSIEQAEYETDQIAADGEFKVGAQIFWDEANQVFTEEAAGNRPAGRVTAAKDANGVIWFLLGPQV
;
A
#
# COMPACT_ATOMS: atom_id res chain seq x y z
N MET A 1 23.92 24.51 4.58
CA MET A 1 22.51 24.96 4.65
C MET A 1 22.08 25.29 3.25
N ALA A 2 21.20 24.48 2.68
CA ALA A 2 20.78 24.67 1.30
C ALA A 2 19.97 25.97 1.08
N TYR A 3 19.36 26.50 2.15
CA TYR A 3 18.54 27.71 2.10
C TYR A 3 18.81 28.65 3.29
N LYS A 4 18.63 29.95 3.06
CA LYS A 4 18.83 30.98 4.09
C LYS A 4 17.69 30.92 5.12
N GLY A 5 18.05 30.83 6.41
CA GLY A 5 17.09 30.88 7.52
C GLY A 5 16.67 29.53 8.11
N GLN A 6 17.24 28.41 7.68
CA GLN A 6 16.97 27.12 8.33
C GLN A 6 17.73 27.01 9.68
N PRO A 7 17.14 26.40 10.71
CA PRO A 7 17.80 26.15 11.99
C PRO A 7 18.55 24.81 12.05
N VAL A 8 18.33 23.91 11.09
CA VAL A 8 18.92 22.55 11.05
C VAL A 8 19.63 22.28 9.70
N PRO A 9 20.82 21.65 9.71
CA PRO A 9 21.51 21.24 8.50
C PRO A 9 20.62 20.42 7.55
N THR A 10 20.44 20.91 6.33
CA THR A 10 19.79 20.18 5.23
C THR A 10 20.78 19.93 4.09
N THR A 11 20.64 18.76 3.45
CA THR A 11 21.36 18.37 2.25
C THR A 11 20.40 18.43 1.06
N VAL A 12 20.79 19.08 -0.03
CA VAL A 12 20.05 19.05 -1.30
C VAL A 12 20.66 17.97 -2.19
N TYR A 13 19.81 17.09 -2.71
CA TYR A 13 20.17 16.12 -3.72
C TYR A 13 19.57 16.56 -5.05
N ASN A 14 20.40 17.09 -5.95
CA ASN A 14 20.00 17.34 -7.33
C ASN A 14 20.17 16.02 -8.10
N VAL A 15 19.06 15.34 -8.39
CA VAL A 15 19.12 14.06 -9.09
C VAL A 15 19.26 14.32 -10.59
N GLY A 16 20.46 14.06 -11.13
CA GLY A 16 20.66 13.92 -12.58
C GLY A 16 19.90 12.71 -13.10
N GLY A 17 19.15 12.89 -14.20
CA GLY A 17 18.01 12.05 -14.57
C GLY A 17 18.23 10.53 -14.72
N GLY A 18 17.11 9.81 -14.63
CA GLY A 18 16.97 8.36 -14.81
C GLY A 18 16.22 7.72 -13.64
N LYS A 19 16.86 7.66 -12.47
CA LYS A 19 16.35 6.99 -11.26
C LYS A 19 16.25 7.98 -10.10
N ILE A 20 15.06 8.15 -9.55
CA ILE A 20 14.78 9.10 -8.44
C ILE A 20 14.75 8.40 -7.07
N SER A 21 14.26 7.16 -7.02
CA SER A 21 14.13 6.34 -5.81
C SER A 21 14.01 4.86 -6.20
N ASP A 22 14.19 3.95 -5.25
CA ASP A 22 13.83 2.53 -5.40
C ASP A 22 12.31 2.30 -5.36
N GLY A 23 11.52 3.37 -5.17
CA GLY A 23 10.07 3.30 -5.19
C GLY A 23 9.52 2.54 -4.00
N LYS A 24 10.12 2.68 -2.80
CA LYS A 24 9.63 2.02 -1.57
C LYS A 24 8.29 2.58 -1.09
N SER A 25 8.04 3.84 -1.39
CA SER A 25 6.78 4.50 -1.07
C SER A 25 6.46 5.54 -2.12
N VAL A 26 5.16 5.75 -2.34
CA VAL A 26 4.64 6.76 -3.27
C VAL A 26 3.61 7.61 -2.54
N LYS A 27 3.54 8.88 -2.92
CA LYS A 27 2.45 9.74 -2.50
C LYS A 27 1.36 9.73 -3.57
N VAL A 28 0.12 9.49 -3.16
CA VAL A 28 -1.05 9.33 -4.04
C VAL A 28 -2.20 10.19 -3.55
N THR A 29 -3.12 10.47 -4.46
CA THR A 29 -4.32 11.28 -4.20
C THR A 29 -5.38 10.47 -3.48
N VAL A 30 -5.99 11.05 -2.45
CA VAL A 30 -7.17 10.52 -1.79
C VAL A 30 -8.39 11.29 -2.32
N PRO A 31 -9.38 10.62 -2.94
CA PRO A 31 -10.58 11.28 -3.45
C PRO A 31 -11.48 11.76 -2.30
N GLU A 32 -12.52 12.52 -2.64
CA GLU A 32 -13.52 12.98 -1.66
C GLU A 32 -14.26 11.82 -0.98
N LYS A 33 -14.85 12.09 0.19
CA LYS A 33 -15.68 11.13 0.96
C LYS A 33 -14.98 9.80 1.23
N THR A 34 -13.67 9.84 1.47
CA THR A 34 -12.84 8.65 1.63
C THR A 34 -12.16 8.66 2.98
N LYS A 35 -12.19 7.50 3.65
CA LYS A 35 -11.46 7.27 4.90
C LYS A 35 -10.36 6.25 4.65
N ILE A 36 -9.13 6.68 4.88
CA ILE A 36 -7.92 5.89 4.83
C ILE A 36 -7.42 5.70 6.27
N GLU A 37 -7.10 4.47 6.63
CA GLU A 37 -6.59 4.10 7.94
C GLU A 37 -5.15 3.62 7.82
N ALA A 38 -4.27 4.14 8.69
CA ALA A 38 -2.89 3.69 8.74
C ALA A 38 -2.81 2.18 9.01
N GLY A 39 -1.86 1.51 8.35
CA GLY A 39 -1.67 0.06 8.44
C GLY A 39 -2.55 -0.75 7.50
N ARG A 40 -3.53 -0.12 6.81
CA ARG A 40 -4.38 -0.80 5.82
C ARG A 40 -3.87 -0.62 4.40
N PHE A 41 -4.19 -1.57 3.54
CA PHE A 41 -3.92 -1.58 2.11
C PHE A 41 -4.99 -0.88 1.31
N TYR A 42 -4.54 -0.15 0.29
CA TYR A 42 -5.38 0.56 -0.66
C TYR A 42 -4.75 0.51 -2.06
N LEU A 43 -5.61 0.52 -3.07
CA LEU A 43 -5.25 0.73 -4.46
C LEU A 43 -5.65 2.15 -4.85
N LEU A 44 -4.69 3.07 -4.95
CA LEU A 44 -4.92 4.48 -5.28
C LEU A 44 -3.92 4.92 -6.35
N ASP A 45 -4.37 5.71 -7.32
CA ASP A 45 -3.58 6.15 -8.47
C ASP A 45 -2.82 5.01 -9.19
N GLY A 46 -3.37 3.80 -9.16
CA GLY A 46 -2.77 2.60 -9.75
C GLY A 46 -1.70 1.90 -8.89
N PHE A 47 -1.43 2.37 -7.67
CA PHE A 47 -0.49 1.76 -6.73
C PHE A 47 -1.22 1.02 -5.62
N LEU A 48 -0.87 -0.26 -5.42
CA LEU A 48 -1.35 -1.05 -4.30
C LEU A 48 -0.30 -1.04 -3.18
N GLY A 49 -0.65 -0.51 -2.01
CA GLY A 49 0.29 -0.44 -0.89
C GLY A 49 -0.36 -0.19 0.46
N CYS A 50 0.44 -0.33 1.52
CA CYS A 50 0.02 -0.11 2.90
C CYS A 50 0.10 1.37 3.26
N ALA A 51 -0.98 1.96 3.76
CA ALA A 51 -1.05 3.36 4.14
C ALA A 51 -0.19 3.64 5.39
N MET A 52 0.70 4.61 5.28
CA MET A 52 1.61 5.00 6.37
C MET A 52 0.96 6.00 7.35
N GLN A 53 -0.20 6.55 7.00
CA GLN A 53 -0.95 7.49 7.82
C GLN A 53 -2.45 7.38 7.52
N SER A 54 -3.27 7.77 8.49
CA SER A 54 -4.72 7.92 8.30
C SER A 54 -5.05 9.26 7.68
N VAL A 55 -6.04 9.28 6.79
CA VAL A 55 -6.55 10.47 6.10
C VAL A 55 -8.06 10.34 5.99
N GLU A 56 -8.79 11.42 6.21
CA GLU A 56 -10.25 11.48 6.02
C GLU A 56 -10.56 12.72 5.17
N THR A 57 -11.36 12.55 4.13
CA THR A 57 -11.79 13.62 3.22
C THR A 57 -13.30 13.81 3.29
N GLY A 58 -13.74 15.07 3.35
CA GLY A 58 -15.14 15.45 3.24
C GLY A 58 -15.65 15.54 1.80
N GLU A 59 -16.83 16.11 1.62
CA GLU A 59 -17.40 16.42 0.31
C GLU A 59 -16.66 17.59 -0.35
N GLY A 60 -16.22 17.44 -1.60
CA GLY A 60 -15.44 18.44 -2.34
C GLY A 60 -13.97 18.53 -1.92
N GLU A 61 -13.52 17.69 -0.98
CA GLU A 61 -12.16 17.70 -0.45
C GLU A 61 -11.32 16.57 -1.06
N THR A 62 -10.07 16.88 -1.40
CA THR A 62 -9.06 15.86 -1.74
C THR A 62 -7.88 16.03 -0.81
N SER A 63 -7.13 14.95 -0.62
CA SER A 63 -5.92 14.97 0.21
C SER A 63 -4.87 14.06 -0.41
N GLU A 64 -3.75 13.89 0.27
CA GLU A 64 -2.68 13.00 -0.15
C GLU A 64 -2.38 11.98 0.96
N VAL A 65 -2.11 10.74 0.56
CA VAL A 65 -1.61 9.70 1.47
C VAL A 65 -0.31 9.09 0.92
N VAL A 66 0.52 8.57 1.81
CA VAL A 66 1.74 7.84 1.43
C VAL A 66 1.43 6.35 1.55
N LEU A 67 1.61 5.63 0.45
CA LEU A 67 1.54 4.18 0.41
C LEU A 67 2.95 3.58 0.40
N SER A 68 3.19 2.64 1.31
CA SER A 68 4.33 1.72 1.26
C SER A 68 4.07 0.68 0.19
N ILE A 69 4.91 0.66 -0.84
CA ILE A 69 4.80 -0.25 -2.00
C ILE A 69 6.05 -1.11 -2.16
N GLU A 70 6.88 -1.17 -1.11
CA GLU A 70 8.09 -2.00 -1.09
C GLU A 70 7.73 -3.48 -1.21
N GLN A 71 8.54 -4.24 -1.95
CA GLN A 71 8.42 -5.70 -2.00
C GLN A 71 8.98 -6.29 -0.70
N ALA A 72 8.17 -6.21 0.34
CA ALA A 72 8.45 -6.71 1.68
C ALA A 72 7.35 -7.66 2.15
N GLU A 73 7.61 -8.32 3.27
CA GLU A 73 6.60 -9.08 3.99
C GLU A 73 5.73 -8.13 4.81
N TYR A 74 4.41 -8.30 4.72
CA TYR A 74 3.43 -7.54 5.47
C TYR A 74 2.48 -8.49 6.20
N GLU A 75 2.06 -8.07 7.38
CA GLU A 75 0.96 -8.68 8.13
C GLU A 75 -0.34 -7.94 7.81
N THR A 76 -1.44 -8.68 7.60
CA THR A 76 -2.76 -8.07 7.37
C THR A 76 -3.90 -9.01 7.74
N ASP A 77 -5.00 -8.41 8.20
CA ASP A 77 -6.31 -9.03 8.37
C ASP A 77 -7.31 -8.64 7.25
N GLN A 78 -6.86 -7.85 6.26
CA GLN A 78 -7.70 -7.40 5.14
C GLN A 78 -7.85 -8.48 4.08
N ILE A 79 -8.41 -9.61 4.47
CA ILE A 79 -8.59 -10.76 3.59
C ILE A 79 -10.07 -11.09 3.43
N ALA A 80 -10.42 -11.72 2.31
CA ALA A 80 -11.74 -12.30 2.12
C ALA A 80 -12.02 -13.34 3.23
N ALA A 81 -13.25 -13.35 3.74
CA ALA A 81 -13.65 -14.29 4.79
C ALA A 81 -13.51 -15.75 4.32
N ASP A 82 -13.87 -15.97 3.06
CA ASP A 82 -13.70 -17.23 2.36
C ASP A 82 -12.28 -17.29 1.77
N GLY A 83 -11.58 -18.39 2.00
CA GLY A 83 -10.20 -18.59 1.54
C GLY A 83 -9.36 -19.29 2.59
N GLU A 84 -8.47 -20.18 2.14
CA GLU A 84 -7.58 -20.91 3.05
C GLU A 84 -6.30 -20.13 3.32
N PHE A 85 -5.84 -19.33 2.35
CA PHE A 85 -4.60 -18.55 2.40
C PHE A 85 -3.43 -19.38 2.93
N LYS A 86 -3.15 -20.50 2.27
CA LYS A 86 -2.03 -21.39 2.62
C LYS A 86 -0.70 -20.74 2.26
N VAL A 87 0.37 -21.11 2.97
CA VAL A 87 1.73 -20.68 2.60
C VAL A 87 2.02 -21.01 1.14
N GLY A 88 2.49 -20.02 0.38
CA GLY A 88 2.76 -20.13 -1.04
C GLY A 88 1.57 -19.85 -1.96
N ALA A 89 0.36 -19.66 -1.43
CA ALA A 89 -0.82 -19.27 -2.22
C ALA A 89 -0.61 -17.90 -2.86
N GLN A 90 -1.02 -17.75 -4.12
CA GLN A 90 -1.08 -16.45 -4.77
C GLN A 90 -2.31 -15.70 -4.27
N ILE A 91 -2.15 -14.41 -4.04
CA ILE A 91 -3.26 -13.54 -3.64
C ILE A 91 -3.41 -12.38 -4.62
N PHE A 92 -4.64 -11.89 -4.68
CA PHE A 92 -5.10 -10.83 -5.54
C PHE A 92 -5.82 -9.78 -4.70
N TRP A 93 -5.82 -8.53 -5.15
CA TRP A 93 -6.57 -7.43 -4.55
C TRP A 93 -7.94 -7.33 -5.20
N ASP A 94 -8.97 -7.53 -4.40
CA ASP A 94 -10.36 -7.26 -4.75
C ASP A 94 -10.66 -5.80 -4.39
N GLU A 95 -10.71 -4.95 -5.41
CA GLU A 95 -10.96 -3.52 -5.25
C GLU A 95 -12.39 -3.21 -4.78
N ALA A 96 -13.37 -4.04 -5.18
CA ALA A 96 -14.77 -3.82 -4.84
C ALA A 96 -15.02 -4.06 -3.34
N ASN A 97 -14.38 -5.08 -2.78
CA ASN A 97 -14.50 -5.42 -1.36
C ASN A 97 -13.36 -4.89 -0.49
N GLN A 98 -12.31 -4.32 -1.11
CA GLN A 98 -11.11 -3.79 -0.45
C GLN A 98 -10.39 -4.81 0.44
N VAL A 99 -10.23 -6.03 -0.07
CA VAL A 99 -9.58 -7.15 0.61
C VAL A 99 -8.67 -7.94 -0.33
N PHE A 100 -7.73 -8.69 0.23
CA PHE A 100 -6.98 -9.72 -0.47
C PHE A 100 -7.82 -10.99 -0.60
N THR A 101 -7.72 -11.67 -1.73
CA THR A 101 -8.44 -12.89 -2.05
C THR A 101 -7.56 -13.87 -2.82
N GLU A 102 -7.91 -15.16 -2.82
CA GLU A 102 -7.27 -16.18 -3.68
C GLU A 102 -7.92 -16.25 -5.08
N GLU A 103 -9.01 -15.49 -5.32
CA GLU A 103 -9.72 -15.43 -6.60
C GLU A 103 -9.04 -14.50 -7.61
N ALA A 104 -8.66 -15.04 -8.77
CA ALA A 104 -7.98 -14.31 -9.83
C ALA A 104 -8.92 -13.58 -10.79
N ALA A 105 -10.23 -13.87 -10.79
CA ALA A 105 -11.23 -13.43 -11.78
C ALA A 105 -11.40 -11.90 -11.92
N GLY A 106 -10.42 -11.22 -12.53
CA GLY A 106 -10.39 -9.77 -12.73
C GLY A 106 -9.72 -8.99 -11.60
N ASN A 107 -9.36 -9.66 -10.50
CA ASN A 107 -8.66 -9.04 -9.38
C ASN A 107 -7.17 -8.82 -9.71
N ARG A 108 -6.60 -7.74 -9.16
CA ARG A 108 -5.20 -7.38 -9.40
C ARG A 108 -4.26 -8.37 -8.71
N PRO A 109 -3.28 -8.98 -9.38
CA PRO A 109 -2.26 -9.78 -8.70
C PRO A 109 -1.54 -8.94 -7.62
N ALA A 110 -1.48 -9.46 -6.41
CA ALA A 110 -1.06 -8.67 -5.25
C ALA A 110 0.14 -9.24 -4.50
N GLY A 111 0.33 -10.57 -4.49
CA GLY A 111 1.45 -11.14 -3.76
C GLY A 111 1.38 -12.64 -3.57
N ARG A 112 2.13 -13.13 -2.58
CA ARG A 112 2.15 -14.54 -2.19
C ARG A 112 2.24 -14.69 -0.69
N VAL A 113 1.39 -15.56 -0.13
CA VAL A 113 1.33 -15.83 1.32
C VAL A 113 2.64 -16.47 1.81
N THR A 114 3.14 -15.99 2.95
CA THR A 114 4.35 -16.49 3.63
C THR A 114 4.04 -17.09 4.99
N ALA A 115 2.98 -16.63 5.68
CA ALA A 115 2.39 -17.28 6.85
C ALA A 115 0.89 -17.48 6.63
N ALA A 116 0.42 -18.71 6.88
CA ALA A 116 -0.97 -19.08 6.65
C ALA A 116 -1.93 -18.34 7.59
N LYS A 117 -3.21 -18.26 7.19
CA LYS A 117 -4.28 -17.63 7.98
C LYS A 117 -4.35 -18.24 9.38
N ASP A 118 -4.22 -17.37 10.39
CA ASP A 118 -4.32 -17.77 11.79
C ASP A 118 -5.78 -17.78 12.29
N ALA A 119 -5.96 -18.06 13.59
CA ALA A 119 -7.28 -18.09 14.21
C ALA A 119 -7.98 -16.71 14.29
N ASN A 120 -7.24 -15.62 14.08
CA ASN A 120 -7.74 -14.25 14.07
C ASN A 120 -8.04 -13.75 12.65
N GLY A 121 -7.80 -14.56 11.62
CA GLY A 121 -7.96 -14.14 10.23
C GLY A 121 -6.81 -13.30 9.70
N VAL A 122 -5.62 -13.41 10.31
CA VAL A 122 -4.42 -12.68 9.91
C VAL A 122 -3.53 -13.58 9.05
N ILE A 123 -2.98 -13.02 7.97
CA ILE A 123 -1.96 -13.66 7.14
C ILE A 123 -0.69 -12.81 7.10
N TRP A 124 0.44 -13.44 6.77
CA TRP A 124 1.61 -12.71 6.28
C TRP A 124 1.81 -13.01 4.80
N PHE A 125 2.22 -12.01 4.03
CA PHE A 125 2.46 -12.18 2.60
C PHE A 125 3.57 -11.26 2.10
N LEU A 126 4.23 -11.68 1.02
CA LEU A 126 5.16 -10.83 0.27
C LEU A 126 4.37 -10.01 -0.75
N LEU A 127 4.42 -8.67 -0.66
CA LEU A 127 3.79 -7.79 -1.63
C LEU A 127 4.49 -7.91 -2.99
N GLY A 128 3.69 -8.09 -4.04
CA GLY A 128 4.16 -8.23 -5.42
C GLY A 128 4.64 -6.90 -6.02
N PRO A 129 5.32 -6.97 -7.18
CA PRO A 129 5.74 -5.78 -7.91
C PRO A 129 4.53 -4.95 -8.37
N GLN A 130 4.71 -3.62 -8.42
CA GLN A 130 3.76 -2.70 -9.05
C GLN A 130 3.90 -2.80 -10.57
N VAL A 131 2.78 -2.73 -11.30
CA VAL A 131 2.70 -2.97 -12.75
C VAL A 131 2.33 -1.70 -13.50
#